data_AF-A0A7L3MVK5-F1
#
_entry.id   AF-A0A7L3MVK5-F1
#
_cell.length_a   1.000
_cell.length_b   1.000
_cell.length_c   1.000
_cell.angle_alpha   90.00
_cell.angle_beta   90.00
_cell.angle_gamma   90.00
#
_symmetry.space_group_name_H-M   'P 1'
#
loop_
_entity.id
_entity.type
_entity.pdbx_description
1 polymer ?
#
loop_
_entity_poly.entity_id
_entity_poly.type
_entity_poly.pdbx_seq_one_letter_code
_entity_poly.pdbx_strand_id
1 'polypeptide(L)'
;TLRIGVSCLSWRSVGPCLGPRQRSAVLGLALLLGLLLLLAAAVPRRWAAPPRASRRDERYLARAAELTATDTEDSSLNYGVVVDCGSSGSRVFVYFWPPHNGNPHDLLDIKQMRDRNSRPVVKKIKPGACCPSPAPSLPRTDGAGWLTASSSPGISVTAAAPEQATPYLRPLLRFAAAHVPARKHKETPLYILCTAGMRLLPERQQAAILDDLVTNVPLEFDFLFSKSHAEVISGKQEGVYAWIGINFVLGRFDHEDEEDAVVTVALGDQGKSLVRKRTVGILDMGGASLQIAYEVPDAGAISSPLQQEEAAKSLLAEFNLGCDVQHTGHMYRVYVNTFLGFGGNFARQRYEEHVLNQTYVHNR
;
A
#
# COMPACT_ATOMS: atom_id res chain seq x y z
N THR A 1 78.62 69.84 -12.87
CA THR A 1 79.44 68.71 -13.36
C THR A 1 78.57 67.47 -13.42
N LEU A 2 78.51 66.85 -14.60
CA LEU A 2 77.98 65.53 -14.96
C LEU A 2 76.49 65.16 -14.72
N ARG A 3 75.75 65.06 -15.84
CA ARG A 3 74.67 64.07 -16.09
C ARG A 3 75.31 62.75 -16.56
N ILE A 4 74.99 61.62 -15.93
CA ILE A 4 75.06 60.21 -16.40
C ILE A 4 74.09 59.44 -15.48
N GLY A 5 73.21 58.50 -15.81
CA GLY A 5 72.90 57.73 -17.02
C GLY A 5 72.18 56.44 -16.53
N VAL A 6 71.07 56.08 -17.17
CA VAL A 6 70.26 54.88 -16.87
C VAL A 6 71.08 53.60 -17.08
N SER A 7 70.90 52.56 -16.27
CA SER A 7 71.26 51.19 -16.64
C SER A 7 70.34 50.16 -15.98
N CYS A 8 69.62 49.43 -16.84
CA CYS A 8 68.77 48.29 -16.54
C CYS A 8 69.52 47.22 -15.74
N LEU A 9 68.88 46.71 -14.69
CA LEU A 9 69.23 45.43 -14.08
C LEU A 9 68.89 44.32 -15.08
N SER A 10 69.92 43.74 -15.69
CA SER A 10 69.80 42.54 -16.51
C SER A 10 69.51 41.33 -15.62
N TRP A 11 68.57 40.51 -16.06
CA TRP A 11 68.35 39.16 -15.54
C TRP A 11 69.66 38.35 -15.62
N ARG A 12 70.21 38.00 -14.46
CA ARG A 12 71.21 36.93 -14.37
C ARG A 12 70.49 35.59 -14.35
N SER A 13 70.53 34.92 -15.48
CA SER A 13 70.15 33.53 -15.66
C SER A 13 71.14 32.64 -14.91
N VAL A 14 70.76 32.15 -13.73
CA VAL A 14 71.44 31.02 -13.09
C VAL A 14 70.89 29.74 -13.75
N GLY A 15 71.53 29.30 -14.83
CA GLY A 15 71.23 28.02 -15.45
C GLY A 15 72.15 26.93 -14.90
N PRO A 16 71.63 25.80 -14.38
CA PRO A 16 72.50 24.69 -14.00
C PRO A 16 73.10 24.04 -15.26
N CYS A 17 74.41 23.77 -15.21
CA CYS A 17 75.18 23.08 -16.24
C CYS A 17 74.74 21.60 -16.35
N LEU A 18 73.62 21.34 -17.01
CA LEU A 18 73.17 19.99 -17.36
C LEU A 18 73.78 19.58 -18.71
N GLY A 19 74.45 18.41 -18.73
CA GLY A 19 75.08 17.86 -19.93
C GLY A 19 74.05 17.48 -21.02
N PRO A 20 74.47 17.27 -22.28
CA PRO A 20 73.56 17.08 -23.42
C PRO A 20 72.59 15.90 -23.24
N ARG A 21 73.02 14.81 -22.58
CA ARG A 21 72.14 13.68 -22.24
C ARG A 21 71.09 14.01 -21.18
N GLN A 22 71.42 14.85 -20.21
CA GLN A 22 70.48 15.27 -19.16
C GLN A 22 69.47 16.29 -19.70
N ARG A 23 69.85 17.14 -20.65
CA ARG A 23 68.91 18.05 -21.33
C ARG A 23 67.85 17.28 -22.11
N SER A 24 68.25 16.23 -22.85
CA SER A 24 67.30 15.36 -23.55
C SER A 24 66.38 14.60 -22.60
N ALA A 25 66.89 14.15 -21.45
CA ALA A 25 66.08 13.50 -20.42
C ALA A 25 65.07 14.46 -19.78
N VAL A 26 65.47 15.70 -19.48
CA VAL A 26 64.57 16.72 -18.92
C VAL A 26 63.52 17.15 -19.95
N LEU A 27 63.89 17.30 -21.23
CA LEU A 27 62.94 17.60 -22.30
C LEU A 27 61.94 16.45 -22.50
N GLY A 28 62.42 15.20 -22.46
CA GLY A 28 61.58 14.01 -22.55
C GLY A 28 60.61 13.90 -21.38
N LEU A 29 61.07 14.20 -20.17
CA LEU A 29 60.22 14.22 -18.97
C LEU A 29 59.18 15.34 -19.04
N ALA A 30 59.56 16.52 -19.53
CA ALA A 30 58.64 17.65 -19.71
C ALA A 30 57.58 17.38 -20.78
N LEU A 31 57.95 16.71 -21.89
CA LEU A 31 57.02 16.27 -22.92
C LEU A 31 56.07 15.19 -22.40
N LEU A 32 56.56 14.23 -21.60
CA LEU A 32 55.73 13.22 -20.93
C LEU A 32 54.75 13.85 -19.95
N LEU A 33 55.20 14.81 -19.14
CA LEU A 33 54.33 15.55 -18.22
C LEU A 33 53.28 16.37 -18.98
N GLY A 34 53.69 17.02 -20.07
CA GLY A 34 52.78 17.79 -20.93
C GLY A 34 51.73 16.89 -21.59
N LEU A 35 52.12 15.70 -22.06
CA LEU A 35 51.21 14.72 -22.63
C LEU A 35 50.25 14.15 -21.56
N LEU A 36 50.74 13.89 -20.35
CA LEU A 36 49.91 13.47 -19.22
C LEU A 36 48.90 14.54 -18.79
N LEU A 37 49.30 15.82 -18.79
CA LEU A 37 48.40 16.94 -18.51
C LEU A 37 47.37 17.14 -19.62
N LEU A 38 47.77 16.99 -20.89
CA LEU A 38 46.86 17.03 -22.03
C LEU A 38 45.89 15.85 -22.02
N LEU A 39 46.33 14.64 -21.66
CA LEU A 39 45.45 13.49 -21.47
C LEU A 39 44.50 13.70 -20.27
N ALA A 40 44.97 14.26 -19.17
CA ALA A 40 44.13 14.60 -18.02
C ALA A 40 43.09 15.69 -18.33
N ALA A 41 43.41 16.61 -19.26
CA ALA A 41 42.49 17.64 -19.74
C ALA A 41 41.55 17.17 -20.87
N ALA A 42 42.00 16.22 -21.70
CA ALA A 42 41.27 15.68 -22.84
C ALA A 42 40.40 14.47 -22.49
N VAL A 43 40.66 13.79 -21.36
CA VAL A 43 39.70 12.89 -20.74
C VAL A 43 38.61 13.80 -20.18
N PRO A 44 37.39 13.85 -20.77
CA PRO A 44 36.31 14.60 -20.15
C PRO A 44 36.20 14.12 -18.72
N ARG A 45 36.08 15.04 -17.75
CA ARG A 45 35.78 14.74 -16.34
C ARG A 45 34.51 13.89 -16.28
N ARG A 46 34.64 12.59 -16.53
CA ARG A 46 33.63 11.54 -16.38
C ARG A 46 33.61 11.04 -14.93
N TRP A 47 34.19 11.82 -14.03
CA TRP A 47 33.68 11.94 -12.68
C TRP A 47 32.51 12.92 -12.74
N ALA A 48 31.48 12.57 -13.51
CA ALA A 48 30.16 12.96 -13.09
C ALA A 48 30.07 12.38 -11.67
N ALA A 49 29.78 13.22 -10.68
CA ALA A 49 29.25 12.70 -9.43
C ALA A 49 28.22 11.63 -9.81
N PRO A 50 28.19 10.46 -9.14
CA PRO A 50 27.12 9.51 -9.40
C PRO A 50 25.81 10.31 -9.41
N PRO A 51 24.93 10.11 -10.40
CA PRO A 51 23.69 10.86 -10.45
C PRO A 51 23.12 10.81 -9.04
N ARG A 52 22.86 11.99 -8.44
CA ARG A 52 22.25 12.08 -7.11
C ARG A 52 21.14 11.03 -7.14
N ALA A 53 21.25 10.02 -6.28
CA ALA A 53 20.21 9.01 -6.18
C ALA A 53 18.90 9.79 -6.09
N SER A 54 17.97 9.51 -7.00
CA SER A 54 16.72 10.28 -6.99
C SER A 54 16.09 10.08 -5.61
N ARG A 55 15.39 11.06 -5.04
CA ARG A 55 14.72 10.84 -3.73
C ARG A 55 13.74 9.66 -3.78
N ARG A 56 13.30 9.28 -4.98
CA ARG A 56 12.60 8.02 -5.25
C ARG A 56 13.45 6.79 -4.90
N ASP A 57 14.72 6.76 -5.31
CA ASP A 57 15.68 5.71 -4.92
C ASP A 57 15.94 5.72 -3.41
N GLU A 58 16.05 6.91 -2.80
CA GLU A 58 16.15 7.04 -1.33
C GLU A 58 14.91 6.49 -0.62
N ARG A 59 13.69 6.74 -1.13
CA ARG A 59 12.46 6.13 -0.60
C ARG A 59 12.47 4.61 -0.75
N TYR A 60 12.93 4.07 -1.88
CA TYR A 60 13.08 2.62 -2.05
C TYR A 60 14.09 2.03 -1.06
N LEU A 61 15.20 2.71 -0.80
CA LEU A 61 16.21 2.31 0.17
C LEU A 61 15.73 2.46 1.62
N ALA A 62 15.02 3.53 1.96
CA ALA A 62 14.37 3.72 3.26
C ALA A 62 13.35 2.59 3.52
N ARG A 63 12.63 2.17 2.49
CA ARG A 63 11.73 1.01 2.55
C ARG A 63 12.45 -0.32 2.72
N ALA A 64 13.70 -0.43 2.26
CA ALA A 64 14.55 -1.57 2.57
C ALA A 64 15.01 -1.55 4.04
N ALA A 65 15.21 -0.36 4.64
CA ALA A 65 15.44 -0.23 6.08
C ALA A 65 14.19 -0.57 6.91
N GLU A 66 12.98 -0.36 6.39
CA GLU A 66 11.72 -0.85 6.99
C GLU A 66 11.59 -2.39 7.02
N LEU A 67 12.58 -3.13 6.52
CA LEU A 67 12.65 -4.59 6.67
C LEU A 67 13.12 -5.02 8.08
N THR A 68 13.55 -4.09 8.94
CA THR A 68 13.97 -4.43 10.31
C THR A 68 12.77 -4.83 11.19
N ALA A 69 13.04 -5.66 12.19
CA ALA A 69 12.05 -6.02 13.21
C ALA A 69 11.48 -4.76 13.89
N THR A 70 10.20 -4.78 14.22
CA THR A 70 9.57 -3.69 14.98
C THR A 70 10.08 -3.72 16.42
N ASP A 71 10.51 -2.57 16.95
CA ASP A 71 10.92 -2.46 18.34
C ASP A 71 9.71 -2.49 19.28
N THR A 72 9.34 -3.69 19.71
CA THR A 72 8.22 -3.90 20.66
C THR A 72 8.49 -3.35 22.06
N GLU A 73 9.73 -2.96 22.38
CA GLU A 73 10.04 -2.35 23.68
C GLU A 73 9.80 -0.85 23.70
N ASP A 74 9.74 -0.20 22.54
CA ASP A 74 9.38 1.21 22.44
C ASP A 74 7.91 1.43 22.86
N SER A 75 7.71 2.10 23.98
CA SER A 75 6.38 2.43 24.51
C SER A 75 5.66 3.53 23.72
N SER A 76 6.40 4.31 22.91
CA SER A 76 5.85 5.40 22.11
C SER A 76 5.09 4.90 20.88
N LEU A 77 5.38 3.67 20.44
CA LEU A 77 4.69 3.06 19.31
C LEU A 77 3.24 2.74 19.63
N ASN A 78 2.40 2.94 18.63
CA ASN A 78 0.99 2.55 18.63
C ASN A 78 0.78 1.42 17.63
N TYR A 79 -0.27 0.63 17.82
CA TYR A 79 -0.54 -0.56 17.03
C TYR A 79 -1.99 -0.55 16.55
N GLY A 80 -2.25 -1.23 15.44
CA GLY A 80 -3.60 -1.47 14.93
C GLY A 80 -3.69 -2.85 14.31
N VAL A 81 -4.81 -3.53 14.50
CA VAL A 81 -5.05 -4.87 13.96
C VAL A 81 -6.22 -4.82 13.00
N VAL A 82 -6.02 -5.34 11.79
CA VAL A 82 -7.09 -5.46 10.78
C VAL A 82 -7.23 -6.91 10.36
N VAL A 83 -8.44 -7.43 10.44
CA VAL A 83 -8.81 -8.76 9.94
C VAL A 83 -9.61 -8.59 8.65
N ASP A 84 -9.01 -9.02 7.54
CA ASP A 84 -9.68 -9.18 6.24
C ASP A 84 -10.41 -10.51 6.22
N CYS A 85 -11.74 -10.46 6.26
CA CYS A 85 -12.62 -11.62 6.17
C CYS A 85 -13.06 -11.84 4.71
N GLY A 86 -12.12 -12.33 3.92
CA GLY A 86 -12.27 -12.65 2.50
C GLY A 86 -13.09 -13.91 2.22
N SER A 87 -13.63 -14.01 0.99
CA SER A 87 -14.40 -15.17 0.53
C SER A 87 -13.58 -16.47 0.46
N SER A 88 -12.25 -16.38 0.27
CA SER A 88 -11.35 -17.54 0.16
C SER A 88 -10.59 -17.88 1.46
N GLY A 89 -10.91 -17.18 2.55
CA GLY A 89 -10.27 -17.30 3.84
C GLY A 89 -10.00 -15.93 4.46
N SER A 90 -9.76 -15.93 5.77
CA SER A 90 -9.48 -14.70 6.53
C SER A 90 -7.99 -14.49 6.76
N ARG A 91 -7.57 -13.23 6.84
CA ARG A 91 -6.19 -12.81 7.12
C ARG A 91 -6.18 -11.76 8.22
N VAL A 92 -5.17 -11.80 9.07
CA VAL A 92 -4.89 -10.70 10.02
C VAL A 92 -3.61 -9.99 9.62
N PHE A 93 -3.63 -8.67 9.71
CA PHE A 93 -2.51 -7.77 9.53
C PHE A 93 -2.33 -6.97 10.81
N VAL A 94 -1.10 -6.89 11.29
CA VAL A 94 -0.75 -6.01 12.41
C VAL A 94 0.08 -4.85 11.86
N TYR A 95 -0.35 -3.64 12.18
CA TYR A 95 0.30 -2.39 11.82
C TYR A 95 0.80 -1.69 13.07
N PHE A 96 1.79 -0.82 12.89
CA PHE A 96 2.28 0.06 13.94
C PHE A 96 2.62 1.43 13.35
N TRP A 97 2.65 2.45 14.21
CA TRP A 97 3.10 3.79 13.85
C TRP A 97 3.70 4.51 15.07
N PRO A 98 4.71 5.38 14.86
CA PRO A 98 5.23 6.24 15.90
C PRO A 98 4.23 7.35 16.27
N PRO A 99 4.49 8.14 17.33
CA PRO A 99 3.74 9.35 17.60
C PRO A 99 3.71 10.28 16.39
N HIS A 100 2.58 10.92 16.15
CA HIS A 100 2.44 11.91 15.08
C HIS A 100 3.35 13.12 15.34
N ASN A 101 3.92 13.69 14.27
CA ASN A 101 4.92 14.76 14.36
C ASN A 101 4.30 16.14 14.66
N GLY A 102 2.97 16.25 14.72
CA GLY A 102 2.23 17.48 14.97
C GLY A 102 1.94 18.33 13.72
N ASN A 103 2.45 17.95 12.55
CA ASN A 103 2.18 18.65 11.29
C ASN A 103 0.80 18.27 10.74
N PRO A 104 -0.18 19.19 10.66
CA PRO A 104 -1.53 18.87 10.19
C PRO A 104 -1.59 18.43 8.72
N HIS A 105 -0.53 18.64 7.95
CA HIS A 105 -0.43 18.18 6.56
C HIS A 105 0.08 16.74 6.44
N ASP A 106 0.64 16.17 7.50
CA ASP A 106 1.20 14.82 7.50
C ASP A 106 0.18 13.81 8.03
N LEU A 107 0.09 12.67 7.35
CA LEU A 107 -0.69 11.52 7.82
C LEU A 107 0.14 10.72 8.84
N LEU A 108 -0.51 9.80 9.56
CA LEU A 108 0.20 8.85 10.42
C LEU A 108 1.15 7.98 9.58
N ASP A 109 2.37 7.79 10.08
CA ASP A 109 3.40 6.93 9.48
C ASP A 109 3.13 5.44 9.79
N ILE A 110 2.06 4.91 9.19
CA ILE A 110 1.59 3.53 9.40
C ILE A 110 2.47 2.53 8.62
N LYS A 111 3.01 1.55 9.33
CA LYS A 111 3.87 0.49 8.77
C LYS A 111 3.36 -0.89 9.15
N GLN A 112 3.61 -1.87 8.28
CA GLN A 112 3.33 -3.26 8.63
C GLN A 112 4.31 -3.74 9.68
N MET A 113 3.79 -4.27 10.79
CA MET A 113 4.62 -4.80 11.88
C MET A 113 5.45 -5.98 11.39
N ARG A 114 6.68 -6.08 11.90
CA ARG A 114 7.59 -7.21 11.65
C ARG A 114 7.97 -7.90 12.94
N ASP A 115 8.01 -9.23 12.90
CA ASP A 115 8.46 -10.07 14.01
C ASP A 115 9.98 -9.89 14.25
N ARG A 116 10.50 -10.52 15.30
CA ARG A 116 11.93 -10.50 15.65
C ARG A 116 12.85 -11.04 14.54
N ASN A 117 12.28 -11.79 13.58
CA ASN A 117 12.99 -12.35 12.44
C ASN A 117 12.76 -11.51 11.18
N SER A 118 12.31 -10.25 11.32
CA SER A 118 12.03 -9.33 10.20
C SER A 118 10.91 -9.80 9.26
N ARG A 119 10.10 -10.79 9.65
CA ARG A 119 8.99 -11.27 8.83
C ARG A 119 7.73 -10.45 9.11
N PRO A 120 6.94 -10.12 8.09
CA PRO A 120 5.67 -9.42 8.29
C PRO A 120 4.77 -10.20 9.25
N VAL A 121 4.19 -9.50 10.22
CA VAL A 121 3.19 -10.05 11.14
C VAL A 121 1.85 -10.12 10.42
N VAL A 122 1.74 -11.15 9.59
CA VAL A 122 0.55 -11.50 8.82
C VAL A 122 0.28 -12.99 8.96
N LYS A 123 -0.98 -13.36 9.12
CA LYS A 123 -1.40 -14.77 9.14
C LYS A 123 -2.67 -14.93 8.34
N LYS A 124 -2.70 -15.98 7.50
CA LYS A 124 -3.89 -16.38 6.74
C LYS A 124 -4.40 -17.72 7.26
N ILE A 125 -5.71 -17.84 7.35
CA ILE A 125 -6.40 -19.12 7.58
C ILE A 125 -7.36 -19.41 6.42
N LYS A 126 -7.64 -20.69 6.22
CA LYS A 126 -8.69 -21.20 5.34
C LYS A 126 -9.53 -22.21 6.14
N PRO A 127 -10.86 -22.27 5.98
CA PRO A 127 -11.73 -23.34 6.45
C PRO A 127 -11.15 -24.72 6.10
N GLY A 128 -11.21 -25.63 7.07
CA GLY A 128 -10.59 -26.96 7.00
C GLY A 128 -9.20 -27.07 7.63
N ALA A 129 -8.51 -25.95 7.90
CA ALA A 129 -7.22 -25.98 8.61
C ALA A 129 -7.34 -25.98 10.15
N CYS A 130 -8.52 -25.67 10.70
CA CYS A 130 -8.75 -25.55 12.15
C CYS A 130 -9.80 -26.53 12.71
N CYS A 131 -10.53 -27.24 11.85
CA CYS A 131 -11.49 -28.25 12.26
C CYS A 131 -11.16 -29.56 11.54
N PRO A 132 -10.94 -30.69 12.24
CA PRO A 132 -11.05 -31.98 11.60
C PRO A 132 -12.51 -32.14 11.20
N SER A 133 -12.80 -32.05 9.91
CA SER A 133 -14.12 -32.41 9.39
C SER A 133 -14.42 -33.85 9.83
N PRO A 134 -15.58 -34.17 10.42
CA PRO A 134 -16.02 -35.56 10.40
C PRO A 134 -16.10 -35.97 8.93
N ALA A 135 -15.61 -37.18 8.63
CA ALA A 135 -15.65 -37.75 7.29
C ALA A 135 -17.04 -37.52 6.66
N PRO A 136 -17.13 -37.24 5.35
CA PRO A 136 -18.39 -36.94 4.71
C PRO A 136 -19.31 -38.17 4.78
N SER A 137 -20.20 -38.20 5.77
CA SER A 137 -21.39 -39.04 5.71
C SER A 137 -22.27 -38.46 4.62
N LEU A 138 -22.52 -39.23 3.55
CA LEU A 138 -23.43 -38.85 2.46
C LEU A 138 -24.72 -38.22 3.02
N PRO A 139 -25.02 -36.95 2.71
CA PRO A 139 -26.30 -36.37 3.08
C PRO A 139 -27.38 -36.70 2.05
N ARG A 140 -28.59 -36.83 2.58
CA ARG A 140 -29.85 -37.02 1.85
C ARG A 140 -30.04 -35.97 0.75
N THR A 141 -30.68 -36.44 -0.33
CA THR A 141 -30.93 -35.78 -1.60
C THR A 141 -32.02 -34.71 -1.50
N ASP A 142 -31.65 -33.51 -1.05
CA ASP A 142 -32.49 -32.32 -1.18
C ASP A 142 -31.68 -31.31 -2.03
N GLY A 143 -31.93 -31.34 -3.34
CA GLY A 143 -31.07 -30.79 -4.41
C GLY A 143 -30.91 -29.27 -4.51
N ALA A 144 -31.06 -28.51 -3.41
CA ALA A 144 -30.90 -27.05 -3.41
C ALA A 144 -29.81 -26.54 -2.43
N GLY A 145 -29.32 -27.36 -1.50
CA GLY A 145 -28.42 -26.91 -0.43
C GLY A 145 -26.91 -27.01 -0.72
N TRP A 146 -26.50 -27.73 -1.76
CA TRP A 146 -25.08 -28.04 -2.03
C TRP A 146 -24.34 -26.95 -2.80
N LEU A 147 -25.05 -26.13 -3.57
CA LEU A 147 -24.44 -25.14 -4.46
C LEU A 147 -23.98 -23.86 -3.72
N THR A 148 -24.48 -23.59 -2.52
CA THR A 148 -24.14 -22.39 -1.73
C THR A 148 -23.00 -22.60 -0.75
N ALA A 149 -22.77 -23.83 -0.25
CA ALA A 149 -21.77 -24.08 0.80
C ALA A 149 -20.32 -24.17 0.31
N SER A 150 -20.09 -24.41 -1.00
CA SER A 150 -18.75 -24.74 -1.53
C SER A 150 -17.98 -23.56 -2.16
N SER A 151 -18.64 -22.42 -2.42
CA SER A 151 -18.05 -21.35 -3.25
C SER A 151 -17.17 -20.34 -2.50
N SER A 152 -17.26 -20.27 -1.17
CA SER A 152 -16.50 -19.32 -0.35
C SER A 152 -15.99 -19.95 0.94
N PRO A 153 -14.75 -20.47 0.97
CA PRO A 153 -14.12 -20.92 2.21
C PRO A 153 -13.66 -19.70 3.02
N GLY A 154 -14.53 -18.73 3.29
CA GLY A 154 -14.27 -17.59 4.17
C GLY A 154 -14.94 -17.76 5.51
N ILE A 155 -15.06 -16.68 6.29
CA ILE A 155 -15.92 -16.67 7.48
C ILE A 155 -17.39 -16.97 7.13
N SER A 156 -17.80 -16.75 5.88
CA SER A 156 -19.15 -17.08 5.37
C SER A 156 -19.54 -18.56 5.56
N VAL A 157 -18.59 -19.48 5.77
CA VAL A 157 -18.89 -20.89 6.06
C VAL A 157 -19.63 -21.07 7.40
N THR A 158 -19.55 -20.10 8.31
CA THR A 158 -20.25 -20.15 9.61
C THR A 158 -21.68 -19.66 9.50
N ALA A 159 -22.21 -19.40 8.31
CA ALA A 159 -23.58 -18.91 8.10
C ALA A 159 -24.67 -19.82 8.70
N ALA A 160 -24.43 -21.14 8.71
CA ALA A 160 -25.33 -22.13 9.32
C ALA A 160 -25.17 -22.25 10.84
N ALA A 161 -24.04 -21.81 11.39
CA ALA A 161 -23.67 -21.91 12.80
C ALA A 161 -22.88 -20.65 13.21
N PRO A 162 -23.54 -19.48 13.38
CA PRO A 162 -22.89 -18.20 13.63
C PRO A 162 -22.00 -18.18 14.88
N GLU A 163 -22.30 -19.02 15.87
CA GLU A 163 -21.50 -19.22 17.10
C GLU A 163 -20.09 -19.76 16.82
N GLN A 164 -19.82 -20.25 15.61
CA GLN A 164 -18.49 -20.68 15.17
C GLN A 164 -17.64 -19.54 14.58
N ALA A 165 -18.17 -18.32 14.43
CA ALA A 165 -17.44 -17.18 13.87
C ALA A 165 -16.26 -16.77 14.74
N THR A 166 -16.47 -16.59 16.05
CA THR A 166 -15.39 -16.28 16.99
C THR A 166 -14.36 -17.40 17.09
N PRO A 167 -14.73 -18.69 17.29
CA PRO A 167 -13.79 -19.81 17.20
C PRO A 167 -12.97 -19.85 15.92
N TYR A 168 -13.57 -19.52 14.77
CA TYR A 168 -12.88 -19.46 13.48
C TYR A 168 -11.80 -18.37 13.44
N LEU A 169 -12.07 -17.16 13.96
CA LEU A 169 -11.09 -16.06 13.97
C LEU A 169 -10.09 -16.12 15.12
N ARG A 170 -10.37 -16.87 16.19
CA ARG A 170 -9.52 -17.01 17.37
C ARG A 170 -8.04 -17.29 17.06
N PRO A 171 -7.65 -18.17 16.10
CA PRO A 171 -6.24 -18.41 15.77
C PRO A 171 -5.52 -17.22 15.14
N LEU A 172 -6.28 -16.29 14.52
CA LEU A 172 -5.75 -15.03 13.98
C LEU A 172 -5.59 -14.00 15.10
N LEU A 173 -6.61 -13.84 15.95
CA LEU A 173 -6.59 -12.89 17.06
C LEU A 173 -5.51 -13.25 18.09
N ARG A 174 -5.34 -14.53 18.42
CA ARG A 174 -4.22 -15.02 19.26
C ARG A 174 -2.86 -14.73 18.62
N PHE A 175 -2.75 -14.86 17.30
CA PHE A 175 -1.52 -14.54 16.60
C PHE A 175 -1.18 -13.04 16.71
N ALA A 176 -2.17 -12.15 16.54
CA ALA A 176 -1.97 -10.72 16.72
C ALA A 176 -1.60 -10.38 18.18
N ALA A 177 -2.35 -10.90 19.15
CA ALA A 177 -2.12 -10.68 20.59
C ALA A 177 -0.74 -11.18 21.06
N ALA A 178 -0.19 -12.22 20.43
CA ALA A 178 1.15 -12.71 20.73
C ALA A 178 2.29 -11.80 20.23
N HIS A 179 2.01 -10.92 19.24
CA HIS A 179 3.01 -10.00 18.69
C HIS A 179 2.86 -8.59 19.26
N VAL A 180 1.63 -8.10 19.46
CA VAL A 180 1.40 -6.78 20.08
C VAL A 180 1.76 -6.87 21.57
N PRO A 181 2.56 -5.94 22.13
CA PRO A 181 2.88 -5.92 23.56
C PRO A 181 1.60 -5.87 24.42
N ALA A 182 1.53 -6.69 25.48
CA ALA A 182 0.34 -6.80 26.34
C ALA A 182 -0.12 -5.45 26.91
N ARG A 183 0.84 -4.58 27.28
CA ARG A 183 0.57 -3.21 27.77
C ARG A 183 -0.15 -2.32 26.76
N LYS A 184 -0.07 -2.65 25.46
CA LYS A 184 -0.67 -1.90 24.35
C LYS A 184 -2.00 -2.48 23.87
N HIS A 185 -2.43 -3.66 24.33
CA HIS A 185 -3.67 -4.32 23.86
C HIS A 185 -4.87 -3.39 24.01
N LYS A 186 -5.04 -2.77 25.19
CA LYS A 186 -6.13 -1.84 25.49
C LYS A 186 -6.14 -0.52 24.71
N GLU A 187 -5.05 -0.20 24.01
CA GLU A 187 -4.92 0.99 23.15
C GLU A 187 -4.99 0.62 21.67
N THR A 188 -4.97 -0.67 21.35
CA THR A 188 -4.86 -1.17 19.97
C THR A 188 -6.25 -1.40 19.40
N PRO A 189 -6.71 -0.59 18.42
CA PRO A 189 -7.94 -0.87 17.70
C PRO A 189 -7.85 -2.16 16.90
N LEU A 190 -8.89 -2.97 17.01
CA LEU A 190 -9.11 -4.15 16.19
C LEU A 190 -10.27 -3.87 15.24
N TYR A 191 -10.06 -4.00 13.93
CA TYR A 191 -11.11 -3.96 12.91
C TYR A 191 -11.29 -5.34 12.27
N ILE A 192 -12.52 -5.80 12.13
CA ILE A 192 -12.88 -7.03 11.43
C ILE A 192 -13.78 -6.64 10.25
N LEU A 193 -13.20 -6.67 9.05
CA LEU A 193 -13.84 -6.19 7.83
C LEU A 193 -14.15 -7.37 6.91
N CYS A 194 -15.43 -7.64 6.75
CA CYS A 194 -15.95 -8.74 5.94
C CYS A 194 -16.25 -8.28 4.51
N THR A 195 -15.78 -9.03 3.50
CA THR A 195 -15.89 -8.62 2.08
C THR A 195 -16.94 -9.44 1.31
N ALA A 196 -16.72 -9.68 0.01
CA ALA A 196 -17.67 -10.28 -0.92
C ALA A 196 -18.31 -11.59 -0.44
N GLY A 197 -17.58 -12.43 0.30
CA GLY A 197 -18.12 -13.71 0.80
C GLY A 197 -19.31 -13.53 1.74
N MET A 198 -19.25 -12.52 2.61
CA MET A 198 -20.36 -12.18 3.52
C MET A 198 -21.48 -11.42 2.81
N ARG A 199 -21.16 -10.58 1.81
CA ARG A 199 -22.15 -9.87 0.99
C ARG A 199 -23.11 -10.79 0.23
N LEU A 200 -22.70 -12.03 -0.02
CA LEU A 200 -23.52 -13.05 -0.70
C LEU A 200 -24.52 -13.75 0.23
N LEU A 201 -24.40 -13.58 1.55
CA LEU A 201 -25.31 -14.16 2.52
C LEU A 201 -26.57 -13.30 2.70
N PRO A 202 -27.71 -13.87 3.10
CA PRO A 202 -28.86 -13.09 3.60
C PRO A 202 -28.46 -12.19 4.77
N GLU A 203 -29.02 -10.98 4.84
CA GLU A 203 -28.70 -9.98 5.88
C GLU A 203 -28.84 -10.53 7.31
N ARG A 204 -29.85 -11.38 7.56
CA ARG A 204 -30.04 -12.04 8.85
C ARG A 204 -28.82 -12.89 9.26
N GLN A 205 -28.22 -13.62 8.31
CA GLN A 205 -27.04 -14.44 8.58
C GLN A 205 -25.80 -13.57 8.76
N GLN A 206 -25.66 -12.50 7.97
CA GLN A 206 -24.58 -11.52 8.15
C GLN A 206 -24.62 -10.92 9.56
N ALA A 207 -25.79 -10.45 9.99
CA ALA A 207 -25.99 -9.86 11.31
C ALA A 207 -25.69 -10.86 12.43
N ALA A 208 -26.15 -12.11 12.33
CA ALA A 208 -25.90 -13.13 13.35
C ALA A 208 -24.40 -13.44 13.52
N ILE A 209 -23.64 -13.50 12.42
CA ILE A 209 -22.18 -13.69 12.47
C ILE A 209 -21.50 -12.49 13.13
N LEU A 210 -21.87 -11.26 12.75
CA LEU A 210 -21.27 -10.05 13.34
C LEU A 210 -21.61 -9.93 14.83
N ASP A 211 -22.83 -10.31 15.23
CA ASP A 211 -23.28 -10.27 16.63
C ASP A 211 -22.50 -11.24 17.52
N ASP A 212 -22.20 -12.45 17.01
CA ASP A 212 -21.30 -13.40 17.69
C ASP A 212 -19.92 -12.77 17.93
N LEU A 213 -19.33 -12.17 16.90
CA LEU A 213 -18.02 -11.53 16.99
C LEU A 213 -18.02 -10.38 18.01
N VAL A 214 -18.99 -9.47 17.91
CA VAL A 214 -19.12 -8.30 18.79
C VAL A 214 -19.33 -8.72 20.25
N THR A 215 -20.05 -9.81 20.49
CA THR A 215 -20.32 -10.31 21.84
C THR A 215 -19.12 -11.05 22.44
N ASN A 216 -18.45 -11.91 21.68
CA ASN A 216 -17.49 -12.86 22.22
C ASN A 216 -16.02 -12.41 22.12
N VAL A 217 -15.65 -11.60 21.13
CA VAL A 217 -14.25 -11.12 21.00
C VAL A 217 -13.78 -10.31 22.22
N PRO A 218 -14.57 -9.35 22.77
CA PRO A 218 -14.17 -8.61 23.97
C PRO A 218 -14.02 -9.45 25.24
N LEU A 219 -14.62 -10.65 25.28
CA LEU A 219 -14.49 -11.57 26.42
C LEU A 219 -13.17 -12.35 26.38
N GLU A 220 -12.58 -12.51 25.20
CA GLU A 220 -11.33 -13.26 25.00
C GLU A 220 -10.09 -12.37 24.80
N PHE A 221 -10.26 -11.11 24.38
CA PHE A 221 -9.15 -10.21 24.01
C PHE A 221 -9.37 -8.78 24.50
N ASP A 222 -8.28 -8.14 24.96
CA ASP A 222 -8.28 -6.76 25.50
C ASP A 222 -8.16 -5.66 24.43
N PHE A 223 -8.33 -5.98 23.14
CA PHE A 223 -8.25 -4.99 22.06
C PHE A 223 -9.41 -3.98 22.10
N LEU A 224 -9.20 -2.76 21.60
CA LEU A 224 -10.27 -1.77 21.43
C LEU A 224 -11.22 -2.23 20.32
N PHE A 225 -12.32 -2.87 20.72
CA PHE A 225 -13.27 -3.48 19.83
C PHE A 225 -14.71 -3.14 20.24
N SER A 226 -15.52 -2.75 19.26
CA SER A 226 -16.92 -2.38 19.44
C SER A 226 -17.71 -2.75 18.19
N LYS A 227 -19.03 -2.56 18.23
CA LYS A 227 -19.91 -2.84 17.09
C LYS A 227 -19.50 -2.12 15.81
N SER A 228 -18.97 -0.89 15.90
CA SER A 228 -18.52 -0.14 14.72
C SER A 228 -17.23 -0.68 14.11
N HIS A 229 -16.56 -1.63 14.77
CA HIS A 229 -15.31 -2.22 14.29
C HIS A 229 -15.50 -3.59 13.61
N ALA A 230 -16.74 -4.11 13.58
CA ALA A 230 -17.09 -5.32 12.86
C ALA A 230 -18.18 -5.02 11.83
N GLU A 231 -17.81 -5.03 10.56
CA GLU A 231 -18.73 -4.66 9.48
C GLU A 231 -18.54 -5.49 8.22
N VAL A 232 -19.61 -5.65 7.45
CA VAL A 232 -19.54 -6.10 6.06
C VAL A 232 -19.34 -4.88 5.19
N ILE A 233 -18.14 -4.70 4.67
CA ILE A 233 -17.82 -3.55 3.82
C ILE A 233 -18.42 -3.71 2.44
N SER A 234 -18.94 -2.61 1.91
CA SER A 234 -19.37 -2.54 0.52
C SER A 234 -18.18 -2.70 -0.44
N GLY A 235 -18.46 -3.11 -1.68
CA GLY A 235 -17.44 -3.13 -2.72
C GLY A 235 -16.80 -1.77 -2.97
N LYS A 236 -17.58 -0.70 -2.82
CA LYS A 236 -17.12 0.69 -2.91
C LYS A 236 -16.09 1.00 -1.83
N GLN A 237 -16.38 0.68 -0.57
CA GLN A 237 -15.41 0.84 0.54
C GLN A 237 -14.14 0.02 0.30
N GLU A 238 -14.27 -1.24 -0.12
CA GLU A 238 -13.14 -2.12 -0.42
C GLU A 238 -12.22 -1.51 -1.50
N GLY A 239 -12.80 -0.98 -2.58
CA GLY A 239 -12.05 -0.30 -3.63
C GLY A 239 -11.40 1.02 -3.17
N VAL A 240 -12.09 1.82 -2.35
CA VAL A 240 -11.52 3.03 -1.74
C VAL A 240 -10.32 2.67 -0.86
N TYR A 241 -10.44 1.70 0.04
CA TYR A 241 -9.37 1.31 0.94
C TYR A 241 -8.15 0.73 0.19
N ALA A 242 -8.37 -0.08 -0.84
CA ALA A 242 -7.29 -0.56 -1.69
C ALA A 242 -6.58 0.58 -2.44
N TRP A 243 -7.34 1.58 -2.92
CA TRP A 243 -6.78 2.77 -3.57
C TRP A 243 -6.00 3.64 -2.59
N ILE A 244 -6.49 3.83 -1.36
CA ILE A 244 -5.76 4.54 -0.29
C ILE A 244 -4.47 3.79 0.02
N GLY A 245 -4.54 2.46 0.20
CA GLY A 245 -3.39 1.64 0.56
C GLY A 245 -2.23 1.74 -0.44
N ILE A 246 -2.50 1.62 -1.75
CA ILE A 246 -1.43 1.72 -2.75
C ILE A 246 -0.84 3.13 -2.81
N ASN A 247 -1.67 4.17 -2.70
CA ASN A 247 -1.22 5.56 -2.81
C ASN A 247 -0.48 6.02 -1.55
N PHE A 248 -0.87 5.53 -0.38
CA PHE A 248 -0.14 5.69 0.87
C PHE A 248 1.25 5.06 0.77
N VAL A 249 1.30 3.79 0.35
CA VAL A 249 2.56 3.07 0.13
C VAL A 249 3.46 3.78 -0.87
N LEU A 250 2.91 4.33 -1.96
CA LEU A 250 3.67 5.06 -2.96
C LEU A 250 4.05 6.51 -2.55
N GLY A 251 3.66 6.96 -1.35
CA GLY A 251 3.93 8.33 -0.87
C GLY A 251 3.24 9.41 -1.71
N ARG A 252 2.06 9.10 -2.26
CA ARG A 252 1.26 10.05 -3.07
C ARG A 252 0.47 11.05 -2.23
N PHE A 253 0.39 10.82 -0.92
CA PHE A 253 -0.25 11.72 0.04
C PHE A 253 0.73 12.65 0.76
N ASP A 254 2.02 12.47 0.56
CA ASP A 254 3.03 13.43 1.01
C ASP A 254 3.02 14.63 0.06
N HIS A 255 2.75 15.83 0.57
CA HIS A 255 2.58 17.05 -0.23
C HIS A 255 3.87 17.86 -0.37
N GLU A 256 4.99 17.44 0.21
CA GLU A 256 6.23 18.23 0.21
C GLU A 256 7.12 18.00 -1.04
N ASP A 257 6.96 16.89 -1.77
CA ASP A 257 7.86 16.60 -2.90
C ASP A 257 7.36 17.08 -4.27
N GLU A 258 8.14 17.96 -4.89
CA GLU A 258 7.90 18.55 -6.22
C GLU A 258 8.41 17.71 -7.41
N GLU A 259 9.13 16.60 -7.18
CA GLU A 259 9.74 15.80 -8.25
C GLU A 259 8.76 14.84 -8.96
N ASP A 260 7.62 14.54 -8.33
CA ASP A 260 6.63 13.63 -8.87
C ASP A 260 5.68 14.33 -9.85
N ALA A 261 5.10 13.56 -10.79
CA ALA A 261 4.08 14.09 -11.69
C ALA A 261 2.89 14.63 -10.86
N VAL A 262 2.52 15.89 -11.09
CA VAL A 262 1.43 16.57 -10.40
C VAL A 262 0.16 16.65 -11.27
N VAL A 263 -0.97 16.90 -10.61
CA VAL A 263 -2.27 17.13 -11.24
C VAL A 263 -2.92 18.34 -10.59
N THR A 264 -3.65 19.11 -11.39
CA THR A 264 -4.55 20.15 -10.90
C THR A 264 -5.89 19.53 -10.54
N VAL A 265 -6.32 19.69 -9.30
CA VAL A 265 -7.60 19.17 -8.76
C VAL A 265 -8.55 20.33 -8.56
N ALA A 266 -9.79 20.20 -9.04
CA ALA A 266 -10.86 21.15 -8.80
C ALA A 266 -11.57 20.83 -7.47
N LEU A 267 -11.41 21.71 -6.48
CA LEU A 267 -12.07 21.57 -5.18
C LEU A 267 -13.44 22.27 -5.19
N GLY A 268 -14.48 21.53 -5.55
CA GLY A 268 -15.87 22.00 -5.51
C GLY A 268 -16.16 23.21 -6.40
N ASP A 269 -17.34 23.81 -6.20
CA ASP A 269 -17.89 24.89 -7.05
C ASP A 269 -17.22 26.26 -6.85
N GLN A 270 -16.26 26.37 -5.93
CA GLN A 270 -15.66 27.66 -5.54
C GLN A 270 -14.42 28.03 -6.38
N GLY A 271 -14.13 27.31 -7.46
CA GLY A 271 -13.04 27.65 -8.39
C GLY A 271 -11.62 27.58 -7.80
N LYS A 272 -11.46 27.03 -6.59
CA LYS A 272 -10.15 26.79 -5.97
C LYS A 272 -9.55 25.52 -6.58
N SER A 273 -8.46 25.68 -7.31
CA SER A 273 -7.65 24.56 -7.78
C SER A 273 -6.50 24.30 -6.82
N LEU A 274 -6.19 23.03 -6.59
CA LEU A 274 -5.01 22.61 -5.84
C LEU A 274 -4.09 21.82 -6.79
N VAL A 275 -2.79 21.92 -6.61
CA VAL A 275 -1.82 21.09 -7.35
C VAL A 275 -1.23 20.10 -6.36
N ARG A 276 -1.37 18.80 -6.64
CA ARG A 276 -0.78 17.73 -5.81
C ARG A 276 -0.24 16.60 -6.66
N LYS A 277 0.51 15.70 -6.03
CA LYS A 277 1.01 14.48 -6.65
C LYS A 277 -0.12 13.67 -7.29
N ARG A 278 0.14 13.17 -8.50
CA ARG A 278 -0.76 12.26 -9.21
C ARG A 278 -0.84 10.93 -8.48
N THR A 279 -2.06 10.51 -8.20
CA THR A 279 -2.34 9.20 -7.62
C THR A 279 -2.32 8.11 -8.68
N VAL A 280 -2.30 6.86 -8.22
CA VAL A 280 -2.30 5.66 -9.04
C VAL A 280 -3.65 4.97 -8.87
N GLY A 281 -4.31 4.65 -9.99
CA GLY A 281 -5.52 3.84 -10.01
C GLY A 281 -5.21 2.36 -9.77
N ILE A 282 -6.22 1.60 -9.35
CA ILE A 282 -6.11 0.17 -9.08
C ILE A 282 -7.17 -0.62 -9.83
N LEU A 283 -6.81 -1.86 -10.17
CA LEU A 283 -7.74 -2.95 -10.44
C LEU A 283 -7.39 -4.10 -9.49
N ASP A 284 -8.35 -4.55 -8.70
CA ASP A 284 -8.18 -5.65 -7.75
C ASP A 284 -9.20 -6.76 -8.05
N MET A 285 -8.70 -7.95 -8.39
CA MET A 285 -9.53 -9.13 -8.66
C MET A 285 -9.43 -10.10 -7.48
N GLY A 286 -10.43 -10.03 -6.60
CA GLY A 286 -10.58 -10.96 -5.49
C GLY A 286 -11.15 -12.32 -5.92
N GLY A 287 -11.48 -13.14 -4.93
CA GLY A 287 -12.09 -14.46 -5.18
C GLY A 287 -13.51 -14.38 -5.71
N ALA A 288 -14.32 -13.45 -5.18
CA ALA A 288 -15.73 -13.31 -5.52
C ALA A 288 -16.12 -12.00 -6.22
N SER A 289 -15.30 -10.95 -6.14
CA SER A 289 -15.55 -9.68 -6.84
C SER A 289 -14.29 -9.13 -7.50
N LEU A 290 -14.51 -8.20 -8.43
CA LEU A 290 -13.50 -7.35 -9.06
C LEU A 290 -13.81 -5.90 -8.71
N GLN A 291 -12.79 -5.11 -8.38
CA GLN A 291 -12.89 -3.69 -8.08
C GLN A 291 -11.99 -2.90 -9.02
N ILE A 292 -12.46 -1.71 -9.41
CA ILE A 292 -11.66 -0.69 -10.09
C ILE A 292 -11.82 0.62 -9.32
N ALA A 293 -10.70 1.30 -9.06
CA ALA A 293 -10.73 2.59 -8.38
C ALA A 293 -9.65 3.55 -8.89
N TYR A 294 -10.02 4.80 -9.15
CA TYR A 294 -9.07 5.85 -9.57
C TYR A 294 -9.59 7.25 -9.20
N GLU A 295 -8.66 8.19 -8.97
CA GLU A 295 -9.01 9.57 -8.67
C GLU A 295 -9.62 10.27 -9.89
N VAL A 296 -10.62 11.12 -9.65
CA VAL A 296 -11.25 11.99 -10.64
C VAL A 296 -10.93 13.45 -10.26
N PRO A 297 -9.85 14.04 -10.81
CA PRO A 297 -9.37 15.37 -10.38
C PRO A 297 -10.29 16.53 -10.77
N ASP A 298 -11.02 16.39 -11.87
CA ASP A 298 -11.91 17.43 -12.41
C ASP A 298 -13.38 17.04 -12.20
N ALA A 299 -14.14 17.93 -11.56
CA ALA A 299 -15.57 17.77 -11.34
C ALA A 299 -16.38 17.79 -12.65
N GLY A 300 -15.89 18.50 -13.67
CA GLY A 300 -16.54 18.62 -14.97
C GLY A 300 -16.36 17.42 -15.89
N ALA A 301 -15.48 16.47 -15.55
CA ALA A 301 -15.19 15.31 -16.39
C ALA A 301 -16.36 14.31 -16.51
N ILE A 302 -17.39 14.42 -15.67
CA ILE A 302 -18.59 13.58 -15.71
C ILE A 302 -19.73 14.39 -16.34
N SER A 303 -19.56 14.75 -17.61
CA SER A 303 -20.61 15.39 -18.40
C SER A 303 -21.57 14.32 -18.94
N SER A 304 -22.64 14.04 -18.22
CA SER A 304 -23.68 13.09 -18.67
C SER A 304 -25.07 13.52 -18.22
N PRO A 305 -26.14 13.26 -19.00
CA PRO A 305 -27.51 13.67 -18.68
C PRO A 305 -27.97 13.20 -17.28
N LEU A 306 -28.85 13.97 -16.63
CA LEU A 306 -29.28 13.88 -15.22
C LEU A 306 -29.48 12.46 -14.65
N GLN A 307 -29.95 11.48 -15.43
CA GLN A 307 -30.11 10.08 -15.00
C GLN A 307 -28.78 9.32 -14.84
N GLN A 308 -27.75 9.67 -15.62
CA GLN A 308 -26.39 9.18 -15.45
C GLN A 308 -25.67 9.89 -14.28
N GLU A 309 -26.14 11.07 -13.86
CA GLU A 309 -25.51 11.82 -12.76
C GLU A 309 -25.75 11.16 -11.39
N GLU A 310 -26.96 10.69 -11.08
CA GLU A 310 -27.22 9.94 -9.83
C GLU A 310 -26.48 8.61 -9.81
N ALA A 311 -26.48 7.89 -10.94
CA ALA A 311 -25.72 6.64 -11.08
C ALA A 311 -24.21 6.90 -10.94
N ALA A 312 -23.68 7.97 -11.53
CA ALA A 312 -22.28 8.36 -11.41
C ALA A 312 -21.92 8.80 -9.99
N LYS A 313 -22.78 9.57 -9.31
CA LYS A 313 -22.61 9.94 -7.90
C LYS A 313 -22.54 8.72 -6.99
N SER A 314 -23.31 7.67 -7.28
CA SER A 314 -23.24 6.41 -6.53
C SER A 314 -21.86 5.73 -6.64
N LEU A 315 -21.16 5.92 -7.75
CA LEU A 315 -19.83 5.38 -8.03
C LEU A 315 -18.69 6.28 -7.55
N LEU A 316 -18.96 7.52 -7.14
CA LEU A 316 -17.94 8.43 -6.61
C LEU A 316 -17.89 8.37 -5.09
N ALA A 317 -16.70 8.17 -4.54
CA ALA A 317 -16.42 8.35 -3.12
C ALA A 317 -15.70 9.70 -2.93
N GLU A 318 -16.24 10.55 -2.07
CA GLU A 318 -15.60 11.79 -1.63
C GLU A 318 -15.24 11.66 -0.15
N PHE A 319 -13.98 11.88 0.18
CA PHE A 319 -13.49 11.75 1.55
C PHE A 319 -12.24 12.61 1.79
N ASN A 320 -12.03 13.00 3.05
CA ASN A 320 -10.84 13.70 3.50
C ASN A 320 -9.97 12.74 4.33
N LEU A 321 -8.70 12.58 3.96
CA LEU A 321 -7.73 11.80 4.74
C LEU A 321 -7.08 12.61 5.86
N GLY A 322 -7.16 13.94 5.81
CA GLY A 322 -6.59 14.83 6.81
C GLY A 322 -7.38 14.82 8.12
N CYS A 323 -6.73 15.24 9.20
CA CYS A 323 -7.35 15.37 10.51
C CYS A 323 -8.22 16.64 10.66
N ASP A 324 -8.04 17.63 9.79
CA ASP A 324 -8.81 18.87 9.77
C ASP A 324 -9.79 18.90 8.59
N VAL A 325 -11.08 19.00 8.91
CA VAL A 325 -12.18 19.05 7.95
C VAL A 325 -12.11 20.30 7.06
N GLN A 326 -11.50 21.39 7.55
CA GLN A 326 -11.35 22.64 6.81
C GLN A 326 -10.17 22.58 5.82
N HIS A 327 -9.22 21.66 6.02
CA HIS A 327 -8.09 21.48 5.12
C HIS A 327 -8.45 20.55 3.96
N THR A 328 -8.40 21.10 2.75
CA THR A 328 -8.80 20.41 1.52
C THR A 328 -7.64 19.69 0.80
N GLY A 329 -6.40 19.82 1.27
CA GLY A 329 -5.22 19.21 0.64
C GLY A 329 -5.31 17.68 0.52
N HIS A 330 -6.01 17.06 1.47
CA HIS A 330 -6.27 15.63 1.53
C HIS A 330 -7.70 15.24 1.14
N MET A 331 -8.44 16.13 0.47
CA MET A 331 -9.76 15.83 -0.07
C MET A 331 -9.63 15.09 -1.40
N TYR A 332 -10.15 13.87 -1.50
CA TYR A 332 -10.08 13.06 -2.71
C TYR A 332 -11.48 12.71 -3.21
N ARG A 333 -11.63 12.74 -4.54
CA ARG A 333 -12.76 12.18 -5.25
C ARG A 333 -12.28 10.98 -6.03
N VAL A 334 -12.81 9.80 -5.71
CA VAL A 334 -12.38 8.53 -6.30
C VAL A 334 -13.58 7.87 -6.95
N TYR A 335 -13.48 7.61 -8.25
CA TYR A 335 -14.39 6.71 -8.93
C TYR A 335 -14.09 5.30 -8.46
N VAL A 336 -15.12 4.58 -8.03
CA VAL A 336 -15.04 3.19 -7.61
C VAL A 336 -16.22 2.42 -8.17
N ASN A 337 -15.93 1.30 -8.82
CA ASN A 337 -16.94 0.35 -9.25
C ASN A 337 -16.57 -1.06 -8.79
N THR A 338 -17.59 -1.88 -8.53
CA THR A 338 -17.42 -3.25 -8.08
C THR A 338 -18.32 -4.19 -8.85
N PHE A 339 -17.73 -5.28 -9.34
CA PHE A 339 -18.42 -6.33 -10.07
C PHE A 339 -18.48 -7.58 -9.18
N LEU A 340 -19.59 -7.75 -8.45
CA LEU A 340 -19.83 -8.95 -7.65
C LEU A 340 -20.10 -10.15 -8.56
N GLY A 341 -19.48 -11.30 -8.28
CA GLY A 341 -19.54 -12.49 -9.12
C GLY A 341 -18.57 -12.48 -10.32
N PHE A 342 -17.66 -11.50 -10.38
CA PHE A 342 -16.60 -11.40 -11.39
C PHE A 342 -15.19 -11.57 -10.80
N GLY A 343 -15.09 -12.00 -9.54
CA GLY A 343 -13.82 -12.47 -8.98
C GLY A 343 -13.38 -13.80 -9.60
N GLY A 344 -12.10 -14.16 -9.48
CA GLY A 344 -11.51 -15.29 -10.20
C GLY A 344 -12.21 -16.64 -9.96
N ASN A 345 -12.63 -16.93 -8.72
CA ASN A 345 -13.30 -18.21 -8.41
C ASN A 345 -14.72 -18.23 -8.99
N PHE A 346 -15.45 -17.13 -8.87
CA PHE A 346 -16.82 -17.01 -9.39
C PHE A 346 -16.85 -16.99 -10.92
N ALA A 347 -15.87 -16.34 -11.56
CA ALA A 347 -15.73 -16.36 -13.00
C ALA A 347 -15.50 -17.79 -13.52
N ARG A 348 -14.63 -18.55 -12.86
CA ARG A 348 -14.39 -19.97 -13.15
C ARG A 348 -15.67 -20.80 -12.98
N GLN A 349 -16.38 -20.65 -11.87
CA GLN A 349 -17.62 -21.40 -11.61
C GLN A 349 -18.67 -21.13 -12.70
N ARG A 350 -18.91 -19.85 -13.03
CA ARG A 350 -19.86 -19.47 -14.08
C ARG A 350 -19.49 -20.07 -15.44
N TYR A 351 -18.19 -20.14 -15.73
CA TYR A 351 -17.69 -20.80 -16.95
C TYR A 351 -17.96 -22.31 -16.93
N GLU A 352 -17.68 -23.00 -15.82
CA GLU A 352 -17.96 -24.44 -15.67
C GLU A 352 -19.46 -24.74 -15.81
N GLU A 353 -20.33 -23.95 -15.17
CA GLU A 353 -21.80 -24.06 -15.31
C GLU A 353 -22.26 -23.84 -16.74
N HIS A 354 -21.67 -22.87 -17.46
CA HIS A 354 -21.96 -22.61 -18.86
C HIS A 354 -21.60 -23.81 -19.74
N VAL A 355 -20.41 -24.38 -19.57
CA VAL A 355 -19.95 -25.56 -20.32
C VAL A 355 -20.83 -26.78 -20.05
N LEU A 356 -21.21 -27.02 -18.78
CA LEU A 356 -22.11 -28.11 -18.42
C LEU A 356 -23.48 -27.94 -19.08
N ASN A 357 -24.07 -26.75 -18.98
CA ASN A 357 -25.38 -26.47 -19.57
C ASN A 357 -25.37 -26.64 -21.10
N GLN A 358 -24.32 -26.17 -21.79
CA GLN A 358 -24.19 -26.40 -23.23
C GLN A 358 -24.13 -27.90 -23.57
N THR A 359 -23.41 -28.68 -22.77
CA THR A 359 -23.32 -30.14 -22.96
C THR A 359 -24.67 -30.83 -22.75
N TYR A 360 -25.43 -30.44 -21.71
CA TYR A 360 -26.77 -30.98 -21.47
C TYR A 360 -27.77 -30.63 -22.57
N VAL A 361 -27.70 -29.41 -23.12
CA VAL A 361 -28.56 -28.97 -24.22
C VAL A 361 -28.19 -29.68 -25.51
N HIS A 362 -26.91 -29.95 -25.77
CA HIS A 362 -26.47 -30.66 -26.97
C HIS A 362 -26.78 -32.16 -26.96
N ASN A 363 -26.85 -32.78 -25.78
CA ASN A 363 -27.13 -34.20 -25.60
C ASN A 363 -28.64 -34.52 -25.43
N ARG A 364 -29.51 -33.52 -25.49
CA ARG A 364 -30.97 -33.67 -25.60
C ARG A 364 -31.41 -33.44 -27.04
#